data_AF-A0A6M0CA08-F1
#
_entry.id   AF-A0A6M0CA08-F1
#
_cell.length_a   1.000
_cell.length_b   1.000
_cell.length_c   1.000
_cell.angle_alpha   90.00
_cell.angle_beta   90.00
_cell.angle_gamma   90.00
#
_symmetry.space_group_name_H-M   'P 1'
#
loop_
_entity.id
_entity.type
_entity.pdbx_description
1 polymer ?
#
loop_
_entity_poly.entity_id
_entity_poly.type
_entity_poly.pdbx_seq_one_letter_code
_entity_poly.pdbx_strand_id
1 'polypeptide(L)'
;MLILLWGLPGDSPLAAVQKELQNLGIPHVLLNQREIIETEVKLSVGEKITGEICTPTDKIDLNAVTGVYLRPHDSYKLPEIMEAGPESYAWQHATAVDNALLSWVEMTSALVLNRFSAMAANNSKPYQLQQIRKFGFQ
;
A
#
# COMPACT_ATOMS: atom_id res chain seq x y z
N MET A 1 3.29 9.83 -16.00
CA MET A 1 2.79 8.54 -15.49
C MET A 1 3.77 8.07 -14.44
N LEU A 2 3.33 7.96 -13.18
CA LEU A 2 4.14 7.49 -12.06
C LEU A 2 3.42 6.31 -11.41
N ILE A 3 4.15 5.22 -11.16
CA ILE A 3 3.63 4.03 -10.48
C ILE A 3 4.19 3.98 -9.06
N LEU A 4 3.30 3.92 -8.07
CA LEU A 4 3.66 3.70 -6.68
C LEU A 4 3.63 2.21 -6.37
N LEU A 5 4.74 1.68 -5.87
CA LEU A 5 4.83 0.33 -5.32
C LEU A 5 4.85 0.46 -3.80
N TRP A 6 3.90 -0.16 -3.08
CA TRP A 6 3.87 -0.13 -1.62
C TRP A 6 4.06 -1.52 -1.05
N GLY A 7 5.14 -1.71 -0.28
CA GLY A 7 5.44 -2.97 0.39
C GLY A 7 6.88 -3.04 0.91
N LEU A 8 7.35 -4.26 1.18
CA LEU A 8 8.70 -4.50 1.70
C LEU A 8 9.72 -4.77 0.57
N PRO A 9 10.91 -4.16 0.62
CA PRO A 9 12.03 -4.54 -0.21
C PRO A 9 12.37 -6.03 -0.02
N GLY A 10 12.46 -6.77 -1.12
CA GLY A 10 12.74 -8.20 -1.12
C GLY A 10 11.52 -9.11 -1.15
N ASP A 11 10.28 -8.59 -1.02
CA ASP A 11 9.09 -9.36 -1.40
C ASP A 11 9.17 -9.70 -2.89
N SER A 12 9.21 -11.00 -3.22
CA SER A 12 9.59 -11.45 -4.57
C SER A 12 8.64 -10.94 -5.66
N PRO A 13 7.30 -10.94 -5.46
CA PRO A 13 6.39 -10.33 -6.44
C PRO A 13 6.59 -8.81 -6.60
N LEU A 14 6.78 -8.07 -5.50
CA LEU A 14 7.05 -6.63 -5.56
C LEU A 14 8.35 -6.34 -6.34
N ALA A 15 9.41 -7.10 -6.04
CA ALA A 15 10.70 -6.98 -6.72
C ALA A 15 10.62 -7.33 -8.22
N ALA A 16 9.81 -8.33 -8.59
CA ALA A 16 9.58 -8.68 -9.98
C ALA A 16 8.88 -7.54 -10.75
N VAL A 17 7.86 -6.92 -10.15
CA VAL A 17 7.19 -5.75 -10.74
C VAL A 17 8.16 -4.58 -10.87
N GLN A 18 8.91 -4.27 -9.81
CA GLN A 18 9.89 -3.18 -9.82
C GLN A 18 10.93 -3.36 -10.94
N LYS A 19 11.49 -4.58 -11.06
CA LYS A 19 12.45 -4.91 -12.11
C LYS A 19 11.86 -4.71 -13.50
N GLU A 20 10.61 -5.12 -13.71
CA GLU A 20 9.97 -4.95 -15.02
C GLU A 20 9.67 -3.49 -15.34
N LEU A 21 9.22 -2.70 -14.36
CA LEU A 21 9.06 -1.26 -14.54
C LEU A 21 10.38 -0.57 -14.89
N GLN A 22 11.48 -1.02 -14.27
CA GLN A 22 12.82 -0.55 -14.60
C GLN A 22 13.22 -0.93 -16.04
N ASN A 23 12.99 -2.18 -16.46
CA ASN A 23 13.29 -2.64 -17.83
C ASN A 23 12.53 -1.82 -18.89
N LEU A 24 11.28 -1.46 -18.59
CA LEU A 24 10.41 -0.68 -19.47
C LEU A 24 10.69 0.83 -19.40
N GLY A 25 11.57 1.29 -18.50
CA GLY A 25 11.84 2.71 -18.30
C GLY A 25 10.65 3.50 -17.76
N ILE A 26 9.69 2.83 -17.10
CA ILE A 26 8.51 3.48 -16.56
C ILE A 26 8.85 4.13 -15.21
N PRO A 27 8.55 5.43 -15.02
CA PRO A 27 8.75 6.09 -13.74
C PRO A 27 7.96 5.39 -12.63
N HIS A 28 8.66 5.01 -11.58
CA HIS A 28 8.08 4.34 -10.42
C HIS A 28 8.82 4.72 -9.15
N VAL A 29 8.15 4.58 -8.01
CA VAL A 29 8.72 4.79 -6.68
C VAL A 29 8.28 3.65 -5.76
N LEU A 30 9.21 3.18 -4.93
CA LEU A 30 8.96 2.18 -3.90
C LEU A 30 8.75 2.90 -2.57
N LEU A 31 7.53 2.87 -2.05
CA LEU A 31 7.25 3.21 -0.67
C LEU A 31 7.64 2.02 0.21
N ASN A 32 8.86 2.09 0.75
CA ASN A 32 9.44 1.06 1.60
C ASN A 32 8.75 1.04 2.96
N GLN A 33 7.99 -0.01 3.23
CA GLN A 33 7.26 -0.15 4.49
C GLN A 33 8.17 -0.26 5.74
N ARG A 34 9.48 -0.55 5.59
CA ARG A 34 10.41 -0.53 6.73
C ARG A 34 10.66 0.87 7.27
N GLU A 35 10.43 1.90 6.48
CA GLU A 35 10.66 3.32 6.85
C GLU A 35 9.39 3.94 7.44
N ILE A 36 8.45 3.13 7.94
CA ILE A 36 7.15 3.62 8.38
C ILE A 36 7.23 4.59 9.57
N ILE A 37 8.27 4.48 10.40
CA ILE A 37 8.49 5.38 11.56
C ILE A 37 8.86 6.79 11.08
N GLU A 38 9.58 6.88 9.97
CA GLU A 38 10.02 8.15 9.37
C GLU A 38 9.09 8.61 8.23
N THR A 39 8.05 7.85 7.93
CA THR A 39 7.10 8.17 6.86
C THR A 39 6.05 9.14 7.34
N GLU A 40 5.98 10.31 6.72
CA GLU A 40 4.88 11.26 6.94
C GLU A 40 3.91 11.23 5.75
N VAL A 41 2.61 11.17 6.05
CA VAL A 41 1.55 11.25 5.05
C VAL A 41 0.68 12.46 5.33
N LYS A 42 0.59 13.38 4.37
CA LYS A 42 -0.27 14.56 4.46
C LYS A 42 -1.34 14.45 3.39
N LEU A 43 -2.59 14.37 3.81
CA LEU A 43 -3.75 14.28 2.92
C LEU A 43 -4.61 15.52 3.09
N SER A 44 -5.07 16.05 1.97
CA SER A 44 -6.13 17.06 1.90
C SER A 44 -7.36 16.44 1.28
N VAL A 45 -8.48 16.48 2.00
CA VAL A 45 -9.75 15.88 1.57
C VAL A 45 -10.71 16.99 1.16
N GLY A 46 -10.98 17.07 -0.14
CA GLY A 46 -12.01 17.94 -0.73
C GLY A 46 -12.85 17.15 -1.74
N GLU A 47 -13.13 17.73 -2.91
CA GLU A 47 -13.76 17.00 -4.02
C GLU A 47 -12.90 15.84 -4.53
N LYS A 48 -11.58 15.98 -4.40
CA LYS A 48 -10.60 14.93 -4.65
C LYS A 48 -9.69 14.82 -3.44
N ILE A 49 -9.15 13.62 -3.21
CA ILE A 49 -8.09 13.41 -2.24
C ILE A 49 -6.75 13.75 -2.90
N THR A 50 -6.02 14.67 -2.29
CA THR A 50 -4.67 15.06 -2.73
C THR A 50 -3.71 14.93 -1.56
N GLY A 51 -2.40 14.91 -1.81
CA GLY A 51 -1.45 14.80 -0.72
C GLY A 51 -0.01 14.58 -1.14
N GLU A 52 0.83 14.45 -0.12
CA GLU A 52 2.24 14.11 -0.26
C GLU A 52 2.62 13.02 0.76
N ILE A 53 3.52 12.14 0.35
CA ILE A 53 4.24 11.25 1.25
C ILE A 53 5.68 11.73 1.32
N CYS A 54 6.20 11.90 2.53
CA CYS A 54 7.60 12.18 2.78
C CYS A 54 8.22 10.96 3.45
N THR A 55 9.33 10.50 2.92
CA THR A 55 10.19 9.45 3.49
C THR A 55 11.59 10.06 3.69
N PRO A 56 12.54 9.36 4.33
CA PRO A 56 13.91 9.84 4.45
C PRO A 56 14.58 10.14 3.10
N THR A 57 14.21 9.42 2.03
CA THR A 57 14.87 9.53 0.71
C THR A 57 14.05 10.32 -0.29
N ASP A 58 12.73 10.25 -0.22
CA ASP A 58 11.84 10.70 -1.28
C ASP A 58 10.69 11.54 -0.76
N LYS A 59 10.30 12.51 -1.60
CA LYS A 59 9.04 13.24 -1.47
C LYS A 59 8.15 12.90 -2.67
N ILE A 60 7.04 12.22 -2.40
CA ILE A 60 6.13 11.69 -3.40
C ILE A 60 4.87 12.56 -3.44
N ASP A 61 4.66 13.28 -4.54
CA ASP A 61 3.38 13.95 -4.80
C ASP A 61 2.34 12.92 -5.24
N LEU A 62 1.30 12.73 -4.42
CA LEU A 62 0.25 11.75 -4.68
C LEU A 62 -0.60 12.12 -5.89
N ASN A 63 -0.60 13.38 -6.33
CA ASN A 63 -1.30 13.82 -7.54
C ASN A 63 -0.60 13.35 -8.83
N ALA A 64 0.71 13.11 -8.77
CA ALA A 64 1.48 12.60 -9.89
C ALA A 64 1.30 11.09 -10.09
N VAL A 65 0.83 10.37 -9.05
CA VAL A 65 0.65 8.92 -9.07
C VAL A 65 -0.56 8.55 -9.93
N THR A 66 -0.31 7.74 -10.95
CA THR A 66 -1.32 7.29 -11.92
C THR A 66 -1.67 5.81 -11.77
N GLY A 67 -0.80 5.04 -11.11
CA GLY A 67 -1.01 3.62 -10.83
C GLY A 67 -0.40 3.23 -9.49
N VAL A 68 -1.01 2.24 -8.82
CA VAL A 68 -0.57 1.74 -7.51
C VAL A 68 -0.60 0.22 -7.49
N TYR A 69 0.50 -0.40 -7.09
CA TYR A 69 0.58 -1.83 -6.81
C TYR A 69 0.75 -2.06 -5.31
N LEU A 70 -0.22 -2.75 -4.71
CA LEU A 70 -0.35 -2.89 -3.27
C LEU A 70 0.14 -4.25 -2.79
N ARG A 71 1.18 -4.26 -1.96
CA ARG A 71 1.62 -5.43 -1.17
C ARG A 71 2.13 -5.03 0.23
N PRO A 72 1.40 -4.22 1.01
CA PRO A 72 1.79 -3.99 2.39
C PRO A 72 1.63 -5.27 3.21
N HIS A 73 2.54 -5.44 4.15
CA HIS A 73 2.44 -6.41 5.23
C HIS A 73 1.75 -5.78 6.45
N ASP A 74 1.48 -6.59 7.46
CA ASP A 74 1.02 -6.09 8.75
C ASP A 74 2.15 -5.28 9.42
N SER A 75 1.99 -3.95 9.50
CA SER A 75 3.01 -3.06 10.07
C SER A 75 3.30 -3.35 11.54
N TYR A 76 2.36 -3.96 12.27
CA TYR A 76 2.59 -4.39 13.66
C TYR A 76 3.60 -5.53 13.78
N LYS A 77 3.96 -6.18 12.67
CA LYS A 77 4.96 -7.25 12.61
C LYS A 77 6.34 -6.76 12.17
N LEU A 78 6.50 -5.45 11.95
CA LEU A 78 7.83 -4.89 11.71
C LEU A 78 8.62 -4.93 13.02
N PRO A 79 9.92 -5.33 12.99
CA PRO A 79 10.72 -5.46 14.20
C PRO A 79 10.70 -4.22 15.09
N GLU A 80 10.87 -3.01 14.53
CA GLU A 80 10.90 -1.78 15.32
C GLU A 80 9.56 -1.50 16.02
N ILE A 81 8.43 -1.84 15.37
CA ILE A 81 7.08 -1.65 15.92
C ILE A 81 6.78 -2.71 16.99
N MET A 82 7.18 -3.96 16.75
CA MET A 82 7.05 -5.04 17.72
C MET A 82 7.84 -4.76 18.99
N GLU A 83 9.09 -4.29 18.85
CA GLU A 83 9.98 -3.95 19.96
C GLU A 83 9.44 -2.77 20.79
N ALA A 84 8.89 -1.75 20.14
CA ALA A 84 8.26 -0.61 20.82
C ALA A 84 6.99 -1.02 21.59
N GLY A 85 6.29 -2.05 21.11
CA GLY A 85 5.11 -2.63 21.74
C GLY A 85 3.81 -1.88 21.45
N PRO A 86 2.65 -2.49 21.77
CA PRO A 86 1.33 -1.90 21.55
C PRO A 86 1.17 -0.56 22.26
N GLU A 87 0.41 0.36 21.66
CA GLU A 87 0.12 1.71 22.19
C GLU A 87 1.34 2.62 22.38
N SER A 88 2.54 2.19 21.99
CA SER A 88 3.71 3.06 21.91
C SER A 88 3.51 4.14 20.84
N TYR A 89 4.33 5.20 20.89
CA TYR A 89 4.32 6.24 19.86
C TYR A 89 4.55 5.64 18.46
N ALA A 90 5.52 4.73 18.32
CA ALA A 90 5.82 4.08 17.05
C ALA A 90 4.62 3.27 16.54
N TRP A 91 3.93 2.55 17.43
CA TRP A 91 2.74 1.78 17.09
C TRP A 91 1.59 2.68 16.61
N GLN A 92 1.31 3.76 17.34
CA GLN A 92 0.26 4.72 16.98
C GLN A 92 0.59 5.47 15.68
N HIS A 93 1.86 5.82 15.49
CA HIS A 93 2.34 6.46 14.27
C HIS A 93 2.19 5.54 13.06
N ALA A 94 2.68 4.29 13.14
CA ALA A 94 2.51 3.29 12.08
C ALA A 94 1.03 3.08 11.73
N THR A 95 0.16 3.00 12.75
CA THR A 95 -1.29 2.91 12.57
C THR A 95 -1.86 4.12 11.81
N ALA A 96 -1.41 5.34 12.14
CA ALA A 96 -1.86 6.55 11.47
C ALA A 96 -1.41 6.61 10.01
N VAL A 97 -0.16 6.23 9.72
CA VAL A 97 0.39 6.14 8.37
C VAL A 97 -0.38 5.12 7.54
N ASP A 98 -0.56 3.90 8.05
CA ASP A 98 -1.33 2.86 7.36
C ASP A 98 -2.76 3.31 7.07
N ASN A 99 -3.46 3.86 8.06
CA ASN A 99 -4.83 4.35 7.87
C ASN A 99 -4.92 5.46 6.83
N ALA A 100 -3.95 6.39 6.81
CA ALA A 100 -3.90 7.45 5.82
C ALA A 100 -3.68 6.88 4.41
N LEU A 101 -2.70 6.00 4.23
CA LEU A 101 -2.41 5.35 2.94
C LEU A 101 -3.58 4.49 2.47
N LEU A 102 -4.18 3.69 3.36
CA LEU A 102 -5.36 2.88 3.08
C LEU A 102 -6.54 3.76 2.63
N SER A 103 -6.78 4.88 3.30
CA SER A 103 -7.83 5.82 2.90
C SER A 103 -7.55 6.41 1.52
N TRP A 104 -6.30 6.79 1.26
CA TRP A 104 -5.91 7.33 -0.04
C TRP A 104 -6.05 6.33 -1.18
N VAL A 105 -5.62 5.07 -1.03
CA VAL A 105 -5.72 4.05 -2.10
C VAL A 105 -7.18 3.70 -2.46
N GLU A 106 -8.09 3.83 -1.50
CA GLU A 106 -9.52 3.60 -1.74
C GLU A 106 -10.18 4.78 -2.48
N MET A 107 -9.72 6.01 -2.25
CA MET A 107 -10.34 7.23 -2.77
C MET A 107 -9.65 7.83 -4.01
N THR A 108 -8.40 7.45 -4.27
CA THR A 108 -7.61 8.00 -5.39
C THR A 108 -8.21 7.64 -6.75
N SER A 109 -8.06 8.55 -7.72
CA SER A 109 -8.38 8.31 -9.13
C SER A 109 -7.34 7.46 -9.85
N ALA A 110 -6.19 7.18 -9.24
CA ALA A 110 -5.17 6.29 -9.78
C ALA A 110 -5.72 4.87 -9.99
N LEU A 111 -5.13 4.13 -10.93
CA LEU A 111 -5.42 2.71 -11.10
C LEU A 111 -4.77 1.89 -9.97
N VAL A 112 -5.57 1.27 -9.11
CA VAL A 112 -5.07 0.52 -7.94
C VAL A 112 -5.25 -0.99 -8.14
N LEU A 113 -4.16 -1.74 -8.03
CA LEU A 113 -4.10 -3.19 -8.27
C LEU A 113 -3.81 -3.97 -6.97
N ASN A 114 -4.79 -4.56 -6.31
CA ASN A 114 -6.22 -4.21 -6.36
C ASN A 114 -6.57 -3.43 -5.09
N ARG A 115 -7.63 -2.62 -5.13
CA ARG A 115 -8.16 -1.96 -3.91
C ARG A 115 -8.49 -3.00 -2.83
N PHE A 116 -8.21 -2.68 -1.57
CA PHE A 116 -8.44 -3.59 -0.45
C PHE A 116 -9.91 -3.92 -0.27
N SER A 117 -10.80 -2.93 -0.47
CA SER A 117 -12.25 -3.14 -0.44
C SER A 117 -12.71 -4.21 -1.43
N ALA A 118 -12.18 -4.19 -2.66
CA ALA A 118 -12.47 -5.18 -3.69
C ALA A 118 -11.86 -6.56 -3.37
N MET A 119 -10.74 -6.59 -2.64
CA MET A 119 -10.08 -7.82 -2.21
C MET A 119 -10.61 -8.39 -0.90
N ALA A 120 -11.50 -7.71 -0.16
CA ALA A 120 -11.91 -8.14 1.17
C ALA A 120 -12.49 -9.56 1.21
N ALA A 121 -13.25 -9.93 0.16
CA ALA A 121 -13.80 -11.28 -0.01
C ALA A 121 -12.71 -12.37 -0.14
N ASN A 122 -11.51 -12.02 -0.61
CA ASN A 122 -10.38 -12.93 -0.77
C ASN A 122 -9.82 -13.43 0.58
N ASN A 123 -10.26 -12.87 1.70
CA ASN A 123 -9.88 -13.34 3.03
C ASN A 123 -10.85 -14.39 3.60
N SER A 124 -12.03 -14.59 2.99
CA SER A 124 -13.00 -15.60 3.43
C SER A 124 -13.02 -16.79 2.48
N LYS A 125 -12.30 -17.86 2.84
CA LYS A 125 -12.30 -19.13 2.08
C LYS A 125 -13.71 -19.72 1.94
N PRO A 126 -14.58 -19.75 2.98
CA PRO A 126 -15.95 -20.22 2.82
C PRO A 126 -16.75 -19.40 1.79
N TYR A 127 -16.60 -18.07 1.82
CA TYR A 127 -17.27 -17.19 0.86
C TYR A 127 -16.75 -17.42 -0.56
N GLN A 128 -15.42 -17.52 -0.75
CA GLN A 128 -14.82 -17.82 -2.04
C GLN A 128 -15.32 -19.15 -2.61
N LEU A 129 -15.33 -20.22 -1.81
CA LEU A 129 -15.85 -21.51 -2.23
C LEU A 129 -17.32 -21.41 -2.63
N GLN A 130 -18.13 -20.65 -1.88
CA GLN A 130 -19.53 -20.43 -2.24
C GLN A 130 -19.67 -19.71 -3.60
N GLN A 131 -18.81 -18.74 -3.91
CA GLN A 131 -18.83 -18.06 -5.22
C GLN A 131 -18.33 -18.99 -6.34
N ILE A 132 -17.22 -19.67 -6.14
CA ILE A 132 -16.62 -20.62 -7.11
C ILE A 132 -17.63 -21.70 -7.50
N ARG A 133 -18.36 -22.25 -6.51
CA ARG A 133 -19.38 -23.27 -6.74
C ARG A 133 -20.54 -22.78 -7.60
N LYS A 134 -20.91 -21.50 -7.53
CA LYS A 134 -21.95 -20.90 -8.41
C LYS A 134 -21.56 -20.91 -9.88
N PHE A 135 -20.27 -20.99 -10.19
CA PHE A 135 -19.75 -21.09 -11.55
C PHE A 135 -19.50 -22.54 -12.01
N GLY A 136 -19.94 -23.54 -11.23
CA GLY A 136 -19.89 -24.95 -11.62
C GLY A 136 -18.57 -25.67 -11.35
N PHE A 137 -17.61 -25.00 -10.71
CA PHE A 137 -16.39 -25.63 -10.20
C PHE A 137 -16.71 -26.43 -8.94
N GLN A 138 -16.24 -27.68 -8.88
CA GLN A 138 -16.45 -28.61 -7.76
C GLN A 138 -15.12 -29.04 -7.16
#